data_AF-A0A174FA81-F1
#
_entry.id   AF-A0A174FA81-F1
#
_cell.length_a   1.000
_cell.length_b   1.000
_cell.length_c   1.000
_cell.angle_alpha   90.00
_cell.angle_beta   90.00
_cell.angle_gamma   90.00
#
_symmetry.space_group_name_H-M   'P 1'
#
loop_
_entity.id
_entity.type
_entity.pdbx_description
1 polymer ?
#
loop_
_entity_poly.entity_id
_entity_poly.type
_entity_poly.pdbx_seq_one_letter_code
_entity_poly.pdbx_strand_id
1 'polypeptide(L)' 'MANKVVYTEPIDAYFGYKLGTLEYRSVRFETETLDKPNFQGNAAVNYTDREPPWTPIIEHKWFEFGKDERV' A
#
# COMPACT_ATOMS: atom_id res chain seq x y z
N MET A 1 17.98 -2.03 30.21
CA MET A 1 18.13 -2.38 28.78
C MET A 1 17.98 -3.88 28.62
N ALA A 2 17.48 -4.37 27.49
CA ALA A 2 17.32 -5.80 27.25
C ALA A 2 18.65 -6.46 26.86
N ASN A 3 18.81 -7.77 27.13
CA ASN A 3 20.02 -8.53 26.78
C ASN A 3 20.15 -8.81 25.28
N LYS A 4 19.05 -8.71 24.52
CA LYS A 4 19.00 -8.89 23.07
C LYS A 4 18.08 -7.83 22.48
N VAL A 5 18.36 -7.46 21.24
CA VAL A 5 17.55 -6.54 20.45
C VAL A 5 17.13 -7.24 19.17
N VAL A 6 15.84 -7.17 18.85
CA VAL A 6 15.34 -7.46 17.52
C VAL A 6 15.07 -6.11 16.88
N TYR A 7 15.78 -5.82 15.79
CA TYR A 7 15.70 -4.54 15.08
C TYR A 7 15.10 -4.79 13.69
N THR A 8 14.03 -4.07 13.37
CA THR A 8 13.20 -4.30 12.17
C THR A 8 13.15 -3.09 11.23
N GLU A 9 13.86 -2.02 11.58
CA GLU A 9 13.94 -0.79 10.78
C GLU A 9 15.06 -0.91 9.73
N PRO A 10 15.22 0.09 8.83
CA PRO A 10 16.27 0.06 7.81
C PRO A 10 17.68 -0.06 8.42
N ILE A 11 18.49 -0.95 7.83
CA ILE A 11 19.85 -1.27 8.32
C ILE A 11 20.85 -0.14 8.05
N ASP A 12 20.68 0.58 6.94
CA ASP A 12 21.48 1.78 6.64
C ASP A 12 21.23 2.88 7.67
N ALA A 13 19.97 3.10 8.07
CA ALA A 13 19.60 4.02 9.14
C ALA A 13 20.19 3.59 10.50
N TYR A 14 20.23 2.29 10.81
CA TYR A 14 20.85 1.78 12.04
C TYR A 14 22.31 2.20 12.18
N PHE A 15 23.05 2.18 11.06
CA PHE A 15 24.44 2.61 11.02
C PHE A 15 24.60 4.10 10.70
N GLY A 16 23.53 4.90 10.70
CA GLY A 16 23.58 6.34 10.43
C GLY A 16 24.01 6.68 9.00
N TYR A 17 23.60 5.86 8.02
CA TYR A 17 23.87 6.04 6.59
C TYR A 17 25.36 6.18 6.24
N LYS A 18 26.27 5.60 7.06
CA LYS A 18 27.73 5.75 6.92
C LYS A 18 28.30 5.32 5.57
N LEU A 19 27.60 4.44 4.85
CA LEU A 19 27.98 3.94 3.52
C LEU A 19 27.03 4.45 2.42
N GLY A 20 26.26 5.50 2.70
CA GLY A 20 25.16 5.98 1.85
C GLY A 20 23.80 5.41 2.25
N THR A 21 22.77 5.82 1.51
CA THR A 21 21.38 5.37 1.65
C THR A 21 21.10 4.20 0.72
N LEU A 22 20.39 3.18 1.19
CA LEU A 22 19.87 2.13 0.31
C LEU A 22 18.70 2.68 -0.52
N GLU A 23 18.72 2.43 -1.83
CA GLU A 23 17.67 2.89 -2.73
C GLU A 23 16.42 2.00 -2.63
N TYR A 24 15.26 2.62 -2.47
CA TYR A 24 13.95 1.98 -2.47
C TYR A 24 13.00 2.68 -3.43
N ARG A 25 12.02 1.94 -3.94
CA ARG A 25 10.82 2.54 -4.56
C ARG A 25 9.77 2.71 -3.49
N SER A 26 9.13 3.88 -3.49
CA SER A 26 7.98 4.18 -2.63
C SER A 26 6.69 4.21 -3.46
N VAL A 27 5.56 4.20 -2.76
CA VAL A 27 4.23 4.41 -3.32
C VAL A 27 3.50 5.46 -2.49
N ARG A 28 2.63 6.23 -3.14
CA ARG A 28 1.72 7.18 -2.46
C ARG A 28 0.30 6.71 -2.69
N PHE A 29 -0.50 6.71 -1.63
CA PHE A 29 -1.91 6.40 -1.70
C PHE A 29 -2.74 7.68 -1.62
N GLU A 30 -3.71 7.82 -2.52
CA GLU A 30 -4.75 8.83 -2.47
C GLU A 30 -6.07 8.13 -2.16
N THR A 31 -6.74 8.55 -1.08
CA THR A 31 -7.96 7.89 -0.60
C THR A 31 -9.14 8.80 -0.78
N GLU A 32 -10.19 8.28 -1.42
CA GLU A 32 -11.44 8.99 -1.66
C GLU A 32 -12.62 8.18 -1.13
N THR A 33 -13.62 8.87 -0.60
CA THR A 33 -14.92 8.27 -0.29
C THR A 33 -15.90 8.68 -1.37
N LEU A 34 -16.55 7.70 -1.99
CA LEU A 34 -17.52 7.90 -3.07
C LEU A 34 -18.90 7.48 -2.59
N ASP A 35 -19.92 8.31 -2.84
CA ASP A 35 -21.33 7.92 -2.69
C ASP A 35 -21.77 7.00 -3.84
N LYS A 36 -21.14 5.81 -3.87
CA LYS A 36 -21.35 4.79 -4.90
C LYS A 36 -21.23 3.40 -4.28
N PRO A 37 -22.24 2.52 -4.43
CA PRO A 37 -22.21 1.19 -3.81
C PRO A 37 -21.15 0.28 -4.41
N ASN A 38 -20.75 0.48 -5.66
CA ASN A 38 -19.72 -0.27 -6.38
C ASN A 38 -19.00 0.65 -7.39
N PHE A 39 -17.70 0.87 -7.22
CA PHE A 39 -16.87 1.68 -8.12
C PHE A 39 -16.28 0.86 -9.26
N GLN A 40 -15.61 -0.27 -8.96
CA GLN A 40 -14.89 -1.08 -9.94
C GLN A 40 -15.17 -2.59 -9.84
N GLY A 41 -15.87 -3.05 -8.81
CA GLY A 41 -16.35 -4.44 -8.68
C GLY A 41 -15.27 -5.44 -8.30
N ASN A 42 -14.09 -4.98 -7.90
CA ASN A 42 -12.97 -5.82 -7.49
C ASN A 42 -12.06 -5.06 -6.51
N ALA A 43 -11.33 -5.79 -5.65
CA ALA A 43 -10.51 -5.20 -4.60
C ALA A 43 -9.33 -4.39 -5.15
N ALA A 44 -8.70 -4.85 -6.23
CA ALA A 44 -7.61 -4.15 -6.89
C ALA A 44 -7.76 -4.25 -8.41
N VAL A 45 -7.71 -3.12 -9.10
CA VAL A 45 -7.69 -3.06 -10.57
C VAL A 45 -6.41 -2.36 -11.00
N ASN A 46 -5.60 -3.05 -11.79
CA ASN A 46 -4.35 -2.52 -12.34
C ASN A 46 -4.63 -1.74 -13.63
N TYR A 47 -4.05 -0.55 -13.72
CA TYR A 47 -3.98 0.28 -14.91
C TYR A 47 -2.56 0.12 -15.49
N THR A 48 -2.46 -0.63 -16.58
CA THR A 48 -1.17 -0.94 -17.24
C THR A 48 -0.81 0.04 -18.35
N ASP A 49 -1.75 0.94 -18.69
CA ASP A 49 -1.51 2.01 -19.64
C ASP A 49 -0.56 3.05 -19.05
N ARG A 50 0.16 3.74 -19.92
CA ARG A 50 1.13 4.78 -19.51
C ARG A 50 0.46 6.10 -19.10
N GLU A 51 -0.75 6.36 -19.59
CA GLU A 51 -1.43 7.66 -19.43
C GLU A 51 -1.92 7.93 -18.00
N PRO A 52 -2.53 6.97 -17.28
CA PRO A 52 -2.95 7.20 -15.91
C PRO A 52 -1.74 7.45 -14.98
N PRO A 53 -1.79 8.46 -14.10
CA PRO A 53 -0.71 8.72 -13.14
C PRO A 53 -0.70 7.76 -11.93
N TRP A 54 -1.61 6.79 -11.88
CA TRP A 54 -1.71 5.76 -10.84
C TRP A 54 -1.53 4.36 -11.44
N THR A 55 -1.15 3.38 -10.61
CA THR A 55 -0.90 2.00 -11.04
C THR A 55 -2.06 1.07 -10.68
N PRO A 56 -2.49 0.90 -9.41
CA PRO A 56 -3.79 0.32 -9.12
C PRO A 56 -4.75 1.28 -8.44
N ILE A 57 -6.05 1.05 -8.62
CA ILE A 57 -7.08 1.54 -7.69
C ILE A 57 -7.50 0.38 -6.78
N ILE A 58 -7.57 0.69 -5.48
CA ILE A 58 -7.95 -0.26 -4.43
C ILE A 58 -9.36 0.09 -3.91
N GLU A 59 -10.32 -0.80 -4.14
CA GLU A 59 -11.68 -0.67 -3.60
C GLU A 59 -11.85 -1.61 -2.39
N HIS A 60 -11.52 -1.08 -1.21
CA HIS A 60 -11.32 -1.82 0.03
C HIS A 60 -12.45 -2.78 0.43
N LYS A 61 -13.73 -2.42 0.21
CA LYS A 61 -14.87 -3.26 0.62
C LYS A 61 -14.86 -4.66 -0.02
N TRP A 62 -14.22 -4.84 -1.18
CA TRP A 62 -14.15 -6.13 -1.84
C TRP A 62 -13.13 -7.11 -1.23
N PHE A 63 -12.29 -6.69 -0.27
CA PHE A 63 -11.42 -7.62 0.46
C PHE A 63 -12.20 -8.54 1.41
N GLU A 64 -13.34 -8.07 1.94
CA GLU A 64 -14.17 -8.78 2.91
C GLU A 64 -15.60 -8.98 2.39
N PHE A 65 -15.75 -9.48 1.15
CA PHE A 65 -17.03 -9.85 0.53
C PHE A 65 -17.91 -8.73 -0.04
N GLY A 66 -17.45 -7.48 -0.07
CA GLY A 66 -18.00 -6.41 -0.92
C GLY A 66 -19.52 -6.33 -0.96
N LYS A 67 -20.14 -6.03 0.17
CA LYS A 67 -21.60 -5.95 0.33
C LYS A 67 -22.36 -7.23 -0.07
N ASP A 68 -21.85 -8.42 0.27
CA ASP A 68 -22.73 -9.59 0.29
C ASP A 68 -23.75 -9.43 1.43
N GLU A 69 -25.03 -9.24 1.09
CA GLU A 69 -26.14 -9.16 2.06
C GLU A 69 -26.45 -10.53 2.71
N ARG A 70 -25.74 -11.60 2.30
CA ARG A 70 -25.92 -12.98 2.79
C ARG A 70 -24.88 -13.40 3.85
N VAL A 71 -24.06 -12.47 4.33
CA VAL A 71 -23.16 -12.64 5.48
C VAL A 71 -23.47 -11.59 6.54
#